data_AF-X1F446-F1
#
_entry.id   AF-X1F446-F1
#
_cell.length_a   1.000
_cell.length_b   1.000
_cell.length_c   1.000
_cell.angle_alpha   90.00
_cell.angle_beta   90.00
_cell.angle_gamma   90.00
#
_symmetry.space_group_name_H-M   'P 1'
#
loop_
_entity.id
_entity.type
_entity.pdbx_description
1 polymer ?
#
loop_
_entity_poly.entity_id
_entity_poly.type
_entity_poly.pdbx_seq_one_letter_code
_entity_poly.pdbx_strand_id
1 'polypeptide(L)'
;VFRLAVTDSTQAKAFAPAIWETGVRHLIVVQRGEAWGDGNYETIKKEFEALGGEISARIRYDAEKTEFAAEAAILNDEVVRLNNQYGADTVGIAAWSLPEFPALYSACKEYPNLVDALWFGSDG
;
A
#
# COMPACT_ATOMS: atom_id res chain seq x y z
N VAL A 1 -3.59 11.28 12.15
CA VAL A 1 -2.66 10.16 11.90
C VAL A 1 -2.61 9.32 13.17
N PHE A 2 -3.18 8.12 13.15
CA PHE A 2 -3.05 7.17 14.26
C PHE A 2 -1.70 6.46 14.13
N ARG A 3 -0.99 6.34 15.27
CA ARG A 3 0.41 5.88 15.37
C ARG A 3 0.48 4.72 16.35
N LEU A 4 1.03 3.59 15.94
CA LEU A 4 1.39 2.48 16.83
C LEU A 4 2.75 1.95 16.37
N ALA A 5 3.76 1.94 17.24
CA ALA A 5 5.08 1.38 16.98
C ALA A 5 5.24 0.10 17.82
N VAL A 6 5.06 -1.08 17.23
CA VAL A 6 5.31 -2.38 17.88
C VAL A 6 5.69 -3.40 16.81
N THR A 7 6.89 -3.99 16.92
CA THR A 7 7.45 -5.14 16.16
C THR A 7 6.65 -5.56 14.92
N ASP A 8 7.17 -5.28 13.72
CA ASP A 8 6.57 -5.41 12.39
C ASP A 8 5.54 -6.55 12.18
N SER A 9 5.78 -7.73 12.73
CA SER A 9 4.83 -8.87 12.63
C SER A 9 3.52 -8.70 13.44
N THR A 10 3.56 -8.03 14.59
CA THR A 10 2.37 -7.73 15.40
C THR A 10 1.59 -6.55 14.80
N GLN A 11 2.31 -5.56 14.27
CA GLN A 11 1.73 -4.42 13.58
C GLN A 11 0.96 -4.87 12.33
N ALA A 12 1.58 -5.66 11.45
CA ALA A 12 0.96 -6.15 10.23
C ALA A 12 -0.29 -7.01 10.50
N LYS A 13 -0.30 -7.80 11.59
CA LYS A 13 -1.50 -8.52 12.08
C LYS A 13 -2.64 -7.61 12.52
N ALA A 14 -2.32 -6.48 13.15
CA ALA A 14 -3.32 -5.48 13.52
C ALA A 14 -3.75 -4.61 12.33
N PHE A 15 -2.90 -4.53 11.29
CA PHE A 15 -3.10 -3.67 10.14
C PHE A 15 -4.17 -4.20 9.18
N ALA A 16 -4.19 -5.51 8.92
CA ALA A 16 -5.19 -6.12 8.05
C ALA A 16 -6.63 -5.89 8.54
N PRO A 17 -6.99 -6.13 9.82
CA PRO A 17 -8.31 -5.79 10.35
C PRO A 17 -8.64 -4.30 10.23
N ALA A 18 -7.69 -3.41 10.51
CA ALA A 18 -7.91 -1.97 10.42
C ALA A 18 -8.23 -1.53 8.98
N ILE A 19 -7.51 -2.06 7.98
CA ILE A 19 -7.80 -1.84 6.56
C ILE A 19 -9.18 -2.40 6.20
N TRP A 20 -9.48 -3.61 6.66
CA TRP A 20 -10.76 -4.26 6.38
C TRP A 20 -11.96 -3.48 6.91
N GLU A 21 -11.85 -2.90 8.10
CA GLU A 21 -12.88 -2.09 8.75
C GLU A 21 -13.19 -0.79 7.99
N THR A 22 -12.27 -0.28 7.16
CA THR A 22 -12.56 0.90 6.32
C THR A 22 -13.41 0.57 5.09
N GLY A 23 -13.74 -0.70 4.85
CA GLY A 23 -14.48 -1.15 3.66
C GLY A 23 -13.58 -1.64 2.51
N VAL A 24 -12.25 -1.54 2.65
CA VAL A 24 -11.31 -2.01 1.63
C VAL A 24 -11.36 -3.52 1.49
N ARG A 25 -11.43 -3.99 0.25
CA ARG A 25 -11.44 -5.42 -0.15
C ARG A 25 -10.34 -5.74 -1.15
N HIS A 26 -9.91 -4.75 -1.94
CA HIS A 26 -8.83 -4.85 -2.91
C HIS A 26 -7.68 -3.93 -2.48
N LEU A 27 -6.54 -4.53 -2.12
CA LEU A 27 -5.37 -3.81 -1.63
C LEU A 27 -4.26 -3.86 -2.68
N ILE A 28 -3.75 -2.68 -3.06
CA ILE A 28 -2.52 -2.56 -3.83
C ILE A 28 -1.37 -2.34 -2.85
N VAL A 29 -0.32 -3.17 -2.91
CA VAL A 29 0.87 -2.99 -2.08
C VAL A 29 1.98 -2.36 -2.88
N VAL A 30 2.55 -1.28 -2.36
CA VAL A 30 3.71 -0.56 -2.88
C VAL A 30 4.83 -0.70 -1.87
N GLN A 31 5.98 -1.26 -2.27
CA GLN A 31 7.02 -1.62 -1.31
C GLN A 31 8.44 -1.40 -1.83
N ARG A 32 9.32 -1.05 -0.89
CA ARG A 32 10.75 -1.10 -1.08
C ARG A 32 11.23 -2.54 -1.27
N GLY A 33 12.19 -2.72 -2.17
CA GLY A 33 12.63 -4.01 -2.66
C GLY A 33 13.79 -4.60 -1.89
N GLU A 34 13.58 -4.97 -0.63
CA GLU A 34 14.54 -5.71 0.18
C GLU A 34 13.83 -6.58 1.24
N ALA A 35 14.60 -7.27 2.09
CA ALA A 35 14.09 -8.28 3.01
C ALA A 35 12.99 -7.77 3.96
N TRP A 36 13.09 -6.54 4.46
CA TRP A 36 12.08 -5.93 5.31
C TRP A 36 10.79 -5.63 4.54
N GLY A 37 10.86 -4.99 3.38
CA GLY A 37 9.69 -4.73 2.53
C GLY A 37 9.02 -6.02 2.05
N ASP A 38 9.82 -7.02 1.67
CA ASP A 38 9.34 -8.35 1.26
C ASP A 38 8.67 -9.09 2.44
N GLY A 39 9.26 -9.06 3.64
CA GLY A 39 8.68 -9.69 4.82
C GLY A 39 7.36 -9.06 5.27
N ASN A 40 7.27 -7.74 5.22
CA ASN A 40 6.02 -7.03 5.53
C ASN A 40 4.94 -7.29 4.47
N TYR A 41 5.30 -7.47 3.19
CA TYR A 41 4.36 -7.87 2.13
C TYR A 41 3.76 -9.26 2.39
N GLU A 42 4.60 -10.26 2.67
CA GLU A 42 4.12 -11.62 2.92
C GLU A 42 3.19 -11.67 4.14
N THR A 43 3.49 -10.85 5.15
CA THR A 43 2.65 -10.75 6.35
C THR A 43 1.30 -10.12 6.03
N ILE A 44 1.26 -8.95 5.38
CA ILE A 44 -0.02 -8.29 5.08
C ILE A 44 -0.87 -9.11 4.10
N LYS A 45 -0.23 -9.76 3.11
CA LYS A 45 -0.92 -10.64 2.17
C LYS A 45 -1.66 -11.74 2.91
N LYS A 46 -0.95 -12.47 3.77
CA LYS A 46 -1.53 -13.57 4.55
C LYS A 46 -2.70 -13.11 5.42
N GLU A 47 -2.51 -12.03 6.18
CA GLU A 47 -3.51 -11.59 7.15
C GLU A 47 -4.72 -10.94 6.47
N PHE A 48 -4.53 -10.18 5.39
CA PHE A 48 -5.63 -9.56 4.64
C PHE A 48 -6.45 -10.58 3.85
N GLU A 49 -5.79 -11.57 3.23
CA GLU A 49 -6.48 -12.68 2.55
C GLU A 49 -7.24 -13.58 3.54
N ALA A 50 -6.75 -13.75 4.77
CA ALA A 50 -7.46 -14.48 5.81
C ALA A 50 -8.79 -13.81 6.23
N LEU A 51 -8.92 -12.50 6.02
CA LEU A 51 -10.17 -11.75 6.24
C LEU A 51 -11.11 -11.80 5.03
N GLY A 52 -10.68 -12.39 3.91
CA GLY A 52 -11.43 -12.41 2.64
C GLY A 52 -11.11 -11.24 1.71
N GLY A 53 -10.06 -10.47 2.01
CA GLY A 53 -9.53 -9.45 1.10
C GLY A 53 -8.63 -10.04 0.03
N GLU A 54 -8.21 -9.20 -0.92
CA GLU A 54 -7.33 -9.59 -2.02
C GLU A 54 -6.18 -8.60 -2.15
N ILE A 55 -4.95 -9.12 -2.32
CA ILE A 55 -3.83 -8.30 -2.80
C ILE A 55 -3.89 -8.25 -4.34
N SER A 56 -4.55 -7.22 -4.87
CA SER A 56 -4.84 -7.12 -6.31
C SER A 56 -3.67 -6.60 -7.14
N ALA A 57 -2.67 -5.98 -6.53
CA ALA A 57 -1.42 -5.62 -7.19
C ALA A 57 -0.26 -5.49 -6.18
N ARG A 58 0.97 -5.71 -6.67
CA ARG A 58 2.21 -5.51 -5.93
C ARG A 58 3.19 -4.72 -6.79
N ILE A 59 3.59 -3.54 -6.32
CA ILE A 59 4.56 -2.65 -6.97
C ILE A 59 5.81 -2.61 -6.08
N ARG A 60 6.87 -3.26 -6.55
CA ARG A 60 8.15 -3.36 -5.83
C ARG A 60 9.19 -2.48 -6.52
N TYR A 61 9.85 -1.59 -5.77
CA TYR A 61 10.87 -0.67 -6.29
C TYR A 61 12.23 -0.88 -5.63
N ASP A 62 13.31 -0.41 -6.24
CA ASP A 62 14.67 -0.52 -5.71
C ASP A 62 14.86 0.32 -4.42
N ALA A 63 15.51 -0.25 -3.40
CA ALA A 63 15.74 0.41 -2.13
C ALA A 63 16.61 1.67 -2.18
N GLU A 64 17.41 1.84 -3.24
CA GLU A 64 18.27 3.00 -3.45
C GLU A 64 17.63 4.06 -4.37
N LYS A 65 16.39 3.82 -4.81
CA LYS A 65 15.69 4.70 -5.74
C LYS A 65 15.28 6.02 -5.08
N THR A 66 15.48 7.13 -5.79
CA THR A 66 15.12 8.48 -5.31
C THR A 66 14.01 9.14 -6.11
N GLU A 67 13.65 8.59 -7.28
CA GLU A 67 12.65 9.13 -8.21
C GLU A 67 11.59 8.08 -8.51
N PHE A 68 10.30 8.44 -8.46
CA PHE A 68 9.21 7.45 -8.43
C PHE A 68 8.12 7.65 -9.49
N ALA A 69 8.39 8.43 -10.55
CA ALA A 69 7.40 8.75 -11.57
C ALA A 69 6.84 7.50 -12.27
N ALA A 70 7.68 6.49 -12.53
CA ALA A 70 7.26 5.24 -13.16
C ALA A 70 6.36 4.41 -12.24
N GLU A 71 6.72 4.28 -10.96
CA GLU A 71 5.93 3.59 -9.95
C GLU A 71 4.58 4.28 -9.71
N ALA A 72 4.56 5.61 -9.68
CA ALA A 72 3.32 6.39 -9.55
C ALA A 72 2.39 6.19 -10.74
N ALA A 73 2.91 6.15 -11.97
CA ALA A 73 2.13 5.86 -13.17
C ALA A 73 1.48 4.47 -13.11
N ILE A 74 2.28 3.44 -12.79
CA ILE A 74 1.79 2.05 -12.65
C ILE A 74 0.74 1.97 -11.54
N LEU A 75 0.97 2.63 -10.40
CA LEU A 75 0.03 2.66 -9.29
C LEU A 75 -1.30 3.31 -9.69
N ASN A 76 -1.27 4.42 -10.42
CA ASN A 76 -2.48 5.06 -10.93
C ASN A 76 -3.25 4.14 -11.88
N ASP A 77 -2.57 3.44 -12.79
CA ASP A 77 -3.23 2.52 -13.71
C ASP A 77 -3.95 1.39 -12.98
N GLU A 78 -3.33 0.83 -11.94
CA GLU A 78 -3.97 -0.20 -11.10
C GLU A 78 -5.14 0.35 -10.28
N VAL A 79 -5.01 1.54 -9.68
CA VAL A 79 -6.10 2.18 -8.93
C VAL A 79 -7.29 2.47 -9.85
N VAL A 80 -7.05 3.06 -11.03
CA VAL A 80 -8.12 3.33 -12.01
C VAL A 80 -8.80 2.03 -12.44
N ARG A 81 -8.02 1.01 -12.75
CA ARG A 81 -8.55 -0.31 -13.16
C ARG A 81 -9.44 -0.91 -12.07
N LEU A 82 -8.97 -0.93 -10.82
CA LEU A 82 -9.72 -1.50 -9.69
C LEU A 82 -10.93 -0.66 -9.31
N ASN A 83 -10.81 0.67 -9.30
CA ASN A 83 -11.93 1.58 -9.04
C ASN A 83 -13.06 1.37 -10.05
N ASN A 84 -12.72 1.22 -11.34
CA ASN A 84 -13.71 0.94 -12.38
C ASN A 84 -14.39 -0.42 -12.23
N GLN A 85 -13.70 -1.40 -11.65
CA GLN A 85 -14.19 -2.77 -11.51
C GLN A 85 -15.00 -3.00 -10.22
N TYR A 86 -14.57 -2.41 -9.11
CA TYR A 86 -15.07 -2.71 -7.77
C TYR A 86 -15.64 -1.50 -7.02
N GLY A 87 -15.39 -0.29 -7.52
CA GLY A 87 -15.75 0.97 -6.85
C GLY A 87 -14.65 1.46 -5.90
N ALA A 88 -14.41 2.78 -5.91
CA ALA A 88 -13.31 3.41 -5.18
C ALA A 88 -13.32 3.16 -3.67
N ASP A 89 -14.51 3.03 -3.06
CA ASP A 89 -14.66 2.78 -1.62
C ASP A 89 -14.16 1.39 -1.18
N THR A 90 -13.87 0.50 -2.14
CA THR A 90 -13.38 -0.87 -1.87
C THR A 90 -11.89 -1.03 -2.13
N VAL A 91 -11.21 -0.01 -2.63
CA VAL A 91 -9.80 -0.05 -3.06
C VAL A 91 -8.94 0.73 -2.09
N GLY A 92 -7.84 0.12 -1.64
CA GLY A 92 -6.86 0.75 -0.76
C GLY A 92 -5.43 0.58 -1.26
N ILE A 93 -4.54 1.46 -0.80
CA ILE A 93 -3.12 1.44 -1.12
C ILE A 93 -2.33 1.26 0.18
N ALA A 94 -1.42 0.31 0.15
CA ALA A 94 -0.53 -0.03 1.24
C ALA A 94 0.92 0.38 0.86
N ALA A 95 1.56 1.33 1.56
CA ALA A 95 2.95 1.78 1.31
C ALA A 95 3.99 1.34 2.38
N TRP A 96 4.95 0.50 1.96
CA TRP A 96 5.99 -0.13 2.78
C TRP A 96 7.31 0.53 2.39
N SER A 97 7.56 1.68 3.01
CA SER A 97 8.60 2.63 2.63
C SER A 97 9.23 3.25 3.87
N LEU A 98 10.43 3.78 3.73
CA LEU A 98 11.16 4.46 4.80
C LEU A 98 11.31 5.96 4.45
N PRO A 99 12.50 6.62 4.48
CA PRO A 99 12.57 8.07 4.29
C PRO A 99 12.21 8.51 2.87
N GLU A 100 12.09 7.59 1.91
CA GLU A 100 11.74 7.85 0.52
C GLU A 100 10.24 8.06 0.28
N PHE A 101 9.37 7.74 1.26
CA PHE A 101 7.91 7.89 1.09
C PHE A 101 7.47 9.28 0.62
N PRO A 102 8.00 10.41 1.15
CA PRO A 102 7.60 11.73 0.68
C PRO A 102 7.89 11.96 -0.81
N ALA A 103 9.00 11.42 -1.34
CA ALA A 103 9.33 11.52 -2.75
C ALA A 103 8.38 10.66 -3.60
N LEU A 104 8.08 9.44 -3.15
CA LEU A 104 7.09 8.56 -3.78
C LEU A 104 5.70 9.19 -3.82
N TYR A 105 5.21 9.69 -2.69
CA TYR A 105 3.90 10.35 -2.61
C TYR A 105 3.89 11.67 -3.39
N SER A 106 5.01 12.39 -3.48
CA SER A 106 5.11 13.60 -4.31
C SER A 106 4.88 13.28 -5.79
N ALA A 107 5.44 12.18 -6.31
CA ALA A 107 5.18 11.74 -7.68
C ALA A 107 3.71 11.34 -7.90
N CYS A 108 3.04 10.82 -6.86
CA CYS A 108 1.62 10.45 -6.93
C CYS A 108 0.68 11.65 -7.04
N LYS A 109 1.09 12.86 -6.65
CA LYS A 109 0.24 14.07 -6.67
C LYS A 109 -0.18 14.52 -8.07
N GLU A 110 0.49 14.03 -9.11
CA GLU A 110 0.10 14.28 -10.50
C GLU A 110 -1.18 13.51 -10.89
N TYR A 111 -1.61 12.54 -10.07
CA TYR A 111 -2.73 11.65 -10.33
C TYR A 111 -3.85 11.87 -9.29
N PRO A 112 -4.98 12.51 -9.67
CA PRO A 112 -6.09 12.75 -8.72
C PRO A 112 -6.60 11.49 -8.02
N ASN A 113 -6.70 10.37 -8.74
CA ASN A 113 -7.14 9.09 -8.17
C ASN A 113 -6.23 8.58 -7.05
N LEU A 114 -4.94 8.92 -7.08
CA LEU A 114 -3.99 8.54 -6.03
C LEU A 114 -4.07 9.50 -4.83
N VAL A 115 -4.40 10.76 -5.06
CA VAL A 115 -4.62 11.75 -3.98
C VAL A 115 -5.92 11.43 -3.22
N ASP A 116 -6.94 10.95 -3.92
CA ASP A 116 -8.25 10.63 -3.34
C ASP A 116 -8.33 9.21 -2.76
N ALA A 117 -7.35 8.35 -3.02
CA ALA A 117 -7.31 6.98 -2.53
C ALA A 117 -7.07 6.89 -1.01
N LEU A 118 -7.49 5.77 -0.41
CA LEU A 118 -7.14 5.44 0.98
C LEU A 118 -5.72 4.86 1.06
N TRP A 119 -4.82 5.60 1.72
CA TRP A 119 -3.45 5.17 1.95
C TRP A 119 -3.25 4.64 3.37
N PHE A 120 -2.55 3.52 3.45
CA PHE A 120 -2.16 2.84 4.67
C PHE A 120 -0.64 2.64 4.64
N GLY A 121 0.04 2.93 5.74
CA GLY A 121 1.46 2.66 5.89
C GLY A 121 1.88 2.67 7.35
N SER A 122 3.14 2.32 7.58
CA SER A 122 3.81 2.39 8.87
C SER A 122 5.08 3.21 8.72
N ASP A 123 5.39 4.06 9.69
CA ASP A 123 6.76 4.58 9.85
C ASP A 123 7.60 3.43 10.42
N GLY A 124 8.63 3.02 9.70
CA GLY A 124 9.68 2.14 10.22
C GLY A 124 10.49 2.76 11.36
#